data_AF-A0A7R9MDE1-F1
#
_entry.id   AF-A0A7R9MDE1-F1
#
_cell.length_a   1.000
_cell.length_b   1.000
_cell.length_c   1.000
_cell.angle_alpha   90.00
_cell.angle_beta   90.00
_cell.angle_gamma   90.00
#
_symmetry.space_group_name_H-M   'P 1'
#
loop_
_entity.id
_entity.type
_entity.pdbx_description
1 polymer ?
#
loop_
_entity_poly.entity_id
_entity_poly.type
_entity_poly.pdbx_seq_one_letter_code
_entity_poly.pdbx_strand_id
1 'polypeptide(L)'
;PGYKAAKYDFILISDSGIRMKEDTLLDMVSSMADDVALVHQMPFVCDRKGFPSVLEKVYFGTAHARIYLSADFLGINCPTGMSALMRKKPLDEVGGIAAFGQYLAEDFFFAKSFTDRGWKLRISSQPAWQNSCTPDIDSFQHRITRWAKLRIAMIPHMILLEPLSECLMLGVLAAWAVSFLVQCDPFAVYLVHLLLWFLLDYVLLCIVQNGSIPFSKTDFVVAWMLRECCALILFIRALWEPDIKWRTGTFKLMWGGVAQEVKTKL
;
A
#
# COMPACT_ATOMS: atom_id res chain seq x y z
N PRO A 1 0.67 -26.05 2.06
CA PRO A 1 0.19 -27.04 3.06
C PRO A 1 -1.06 -26.53 3.81
N GLY A 2 -1.02 -25.32 4.38
CA GLY A 2 -2.17 -24.71 5.09
C GLY A 2 -3.44 -24.59 4.24
N TYR A 3 -3.35 -24.02 3.03
CA TYR A 3 -4.48 -23.91 2.11
C TYR A 3 -5.17 -25.25 1.81
N LYS A 4 -4.38 -26.30 1.55
CA LYS A 4 -4.89 -27.65 1.26
C LYS A 4 -5.59 -28.28 2.48
N ALA A 5 -5.16 -27.93 3.69
CA ALA A 5 -5.74 -28.42 4.93
C ALA A 5 -6.97 -27.60 5.40
N ALA A 6 -7.26 -26.47 4.76
CA ALA A 6 -8.37 -25.61 5.13
C ALA A 6 -9.72 -26.29 4.85
N LYS A 7 -10.55 -26.43 5.89
CA LYS A 7 -11.83 -27.15 5.86
C LYS A 7 -13.05 -26.26 5.59
N TYR A 8 -12.91 -24.95 5.80
CA TYR A 8 -14.01 -23.99 5.75
C TYR A 8 -13.99 -23.15 4.46
N ASP A 9 -15.10 -22.46 4.20
CA ASP A 9 -15.33 -21.69 2.98
C ASP A 9 -14.53 -20.38 2.92
N PHE A 10 -14.07 -19.88 4.06
CA PHE A 10 -13.23 -18.69 4.15
C PHE A 10 -11.82 -19.06 4.60
N ILE A 11 -10.84 -18.36 4.02
CA ILE A 11 -9.43 -18.51 4.33
C ILE A 11 -8.88 -17.14 4.69
N LEU A 12 -8.30 -17.05 5.88
CA LEU A 12 -7.55 -15.89 6.33
C LEU A 12 -6.07 -16.13 6.09
N ILE A 13 -5.43 -15.24 5.36
CA ILE A 13 -3.97 -15.11 5.29
C ILE A 13 -3.57 -13.95 6.19
N SER A 14 -2.65 -14.21 7.12
CA SER A 14 -2.09 -13.20 8.00
C SER A 14 -0.58 -13.39 8.08
N ASP A 15 0.16 -12.32 7.83
CA ASP A 15 1.59 -12.29 8.05
C ASP A 15 1.90 -12.38 9.55
N SER A 16 3.01 -13.02 9.90
CA SER A 16 3.46 -13.21 11.29
C SER A 16 3.75 -11.89 12.03
N GLY A 17 3.94 -10.81 11.28
CA GLY A 17 4.17 -9.47 11.82
C GLY A 17 2.89 -8.65 12.02
N ILE A 18 1.70 -9.18 11.72
CA ILE A 18 0.43 -8.49 11.90
C ILE A 18 -0.15 -8.82 13.28
N ARG A 19 -0.48 -7.76 14.02
CA ARG A 19 -1.25 -7.84 15.25
C ARG A 19 -2.73 -7.74 14.91
N MET A 20 -3.48 -8.80 15.18
CA MET A 20 -4.94 -8.78 15.13
C MET A 20 -5.51 -8.45 16.52
N LYS A 21 -6.54 -7.62 16.57
CA LYS A 21 -7.36 -7.43 17.76
C LYS A 21 -8.36 -8.58 17.87
N GLU A 22 -8.95 -8.74 19.05
CA GLU A 22 -9.91 -9.83 19.32
C GLU A 22 -11.13 -9.79 18.38
N ASP A 23 -11.54 -8.60 17.96
CA ASP A 23 -12.68 -8.35 17.08
C ASP A 23 -12.30 -8.20 15.59
N THR A 24 -11.01 -8.25 15.24
CA THR A 24 -10.55 -8.03 13.85
C THR A 24 -11.15 -9.04 12.87
N LEU A 25 -11.17 -10.33 13.22
CA LEU A 25 -11.75 -11.35 12.33
C LEU A 25 -13.26 -11.16 12.16
N LEU A 26 -13.95 -10.76 13.23
CA LEU A 26 -15.38 -10.47 13.19
C LEU A 26 -15.68 -9.29 12.27
N ASP A 27 -14.88 -8.22 12.32
CA ASP A 27 -14.99 -7.06 11.43
C ASP A 27 -14.78 -7.45 9.95
N MET A 28 -13.75 -8.26 9.67
CA MET A 28 -13.49 -8.73 8.31
C MET A 28 -14.63 -9.61 7.77
N VAL A 29 -15.17 -10.50 8.59
CA VAL A 29 -16.31 -11.35 8.20
C VAL A 29 -17.58 -10.49 8.01
N SER A 30 -17.78 -9.47 8.85
CA SER A 30 -18.92 -8.56 8.72
C SER A 30 -18.89 -7.75 7.42
N SER A 31 -17.69 -7.51 6.88
CA SER A 31 -17.48 -6.83 5.60
C SER A 31 -17.58 -7.79 4.39
N MET A 32 -17.71 -9.10 4.61
CA MET A 32 -17.77 -10.14 3.57
C MET A 32 -19.21 -10.37 3.08
N ALA A 33 -19.72 -9.45 2.25
CA ALA A 33 -21.02 -9.62 1.59
C ALA A 33 -21.00 -10.75 0.54
N ASP A 34 -22.18 -11.15 0.06
CA ASP A 34 -22.33 -12.27 -0.88
C ASP A 34 -21.65 -12.07 -2.23
N ASP A 35 -21.45 -10.81 -2.65
CA ASP A 35 -20.76 -10.43 -3.88
C ASP A 35 -19.28 -10.05 -3.67
N VAL A 36 -18.76 -10.19 -2.45
CA VAL A 36 -17.37 -9.89 -2.09
C VAL A 36 -16.57 -11.18 -2.01
N ALA A 37 -15.42 -11.25 -2.70
CA ALA A 37 -14.54 -12.42 -2.66
C ALA A 37 -13.33 -12.24 -1.73
N LEU A 38 -12.94 -10.99 -1.45
CA LEU A 38 -11.76 -10.66 -0.66
C LEU A 38 -12.03 -9.42 0.18
N VAL A 39 -11.84 -9.57 1.49
CA VAL A 39 -11.78 -8.48 2.46
C VAL A 39 -10.36 -8.37 2.96
N HIS A 40 -9.77 -7.18 2.89
CA HIS A 40 -8.39 -6.95 3.31
C HIS A 40 -8.30 -5.77 4.26
N GLN A 41 -7.21 -5.70 5.02
CA GLN A 41 -6.98 -4.60 5.95
C GLN A 41 -6.00 -3.59 5.36
N MET A 42 -6.31 -2.30 5.52
CA MET A 42 -5.39 -1.23 5.13
C MET A 42 -4.10 -1.30 5.98
N PRO A 43 -2.90 -1.28 5.38
CA PRO A 43 -1.66 -1.38 6.13
C PRO A 43 -1.43 -0.18 7.04
N PHE A 44 -1.15 -0.45 8.32
CA PHE A 44 -0.74 0.56 9.28
C PHE A 44 0.29 -0.02 10.27
N VAL A 45 0.77 0.76 11.23
CA VAL A 45 1.87 0.34 12.12
C VAL A 45 1.52 0.56 13.59
N CYS A 46 1.92 -0.40 14.43
CA CYS A 46 1.82 -0.27 15.87
C CYS A 46 2.64 0.92 16.40
N ASP A 47 2.23 1.42 17.57
CA ASP A 47 2.98 2.47 18.26
C ASP A 47 4.32 1.95 18.76
N ARG A 48 5.39 2.64 18.35
CA ARG A 48 6.78 2.29 18.66
C ARG A 48 7.59 3.56 18.85
N LYS A 49 8.70 3.43 19.57
CA LYS A 49 9.59 4.55 19.88
C LYS A 49 10.53 4.86 18.70
N GLY A 50 11.04 6.08 18.68
CA GLY A 50 12.06 6.54 17.74
C GLY A 50 11.51 7.12 16.43
N PHE A 51 12.27 8.03 15.84
CA PHE A 51 11.91 8.71 14.60
C PHE A 51 11.62 7.78 13.40
N PRO A 52 12.33 6.65 13.19
CA PRO A 52 11.97 5.71 12.13
C PRO A 52 10.51 5.23 12.23
N SER A 53 10.01 4.99 13.46
CA SER A 53 8.60 4.65 13.70
C SER A 53 7.64 5.76 13.29
N VAL A 54 8.01 7.01 13.57
CA VAL A 54 7.23 8.20 13.17
C VAL A 54 7.13 8.26 11.65
N LEU A 55 8.26 8.12 10.95
CA LEU A 55 8.30 8.15 9.49
C LEU A 55 7.43 7.05 8.86
N GLU A 56 7.52 5.81 9.35
CA GLU A 56 6.65 4.73 8.89
C GLU A 56 5.17 5.05 9.14
N LYS A 57 4.83 5.52 10.35
CA LYS A 57 3.45 5.84 10.72
C LYS A 57 2.88 6.98 9.88
N VAL A 58 3.67 8.01 9.61
CA VAL A 58 3.30 9.11 8.71
C VAL A 58 3.09 8.59 7.29
N TYR A 59 4.00 7.78 6.74
CA TYR A 59 3.81 7.20 5.40
C TYR A 59 2.51 6.37 5.31
N PHE A 60 2.31 5.44 6.25
CA PHE A 60 1.16 4.54 6.23
C PHE A 60 -0.15 5.26 6.51
N GLY A 61 -0.15 6.27 7.40
CA GLY A 61 -1.35 7.04 7.76
C GLY A 61 -1.66 8.22 6.83
N THR A 62 -0.78 8.54 5.88
CA THR A 62 -0.99 9.65 4.92
C THR A 62 -1.04 9.11 3.49
N ALA A 63 0.08 9.14 2.76
CA ALA A 63 0.16 8.76 1.35
C ALA A 63 -0.43 7.37 1.07
N HIS A 64 -0.04 6.38 1.88
CA HIS A 64 -0.50 5.03 1.65
C HIS A 64 -1.99 4.90 1.94
N ALA A 65 -2.46 5.36 3.11
CA ALA A 65 -3.89 5.36 3.45
C ALA A 65 -4.74 6.08 2.41
N ARG A 66 -4.30 7.25 1.94
CA ARG A 66 -5.01 8.05 0.92
C ARG A 66 -5.22 7.27 -0.37
N ILE A 67 -4.15 6.67 -0.91
CA ILE A 67 -4.24 5.88 -2.14
C ILE A 67 -5.09 4.62 -1.92
N TYR A 68 -4.91 3.97 -0.78
CA TYR A 68 -5.61 2.72 -0.46
C TYR A 68 -7.12 2.91 -0.33
N LEU A 69 -7.55 3.93 0.43
CA LEU A 69 -8.96 4.26 0.60
C LEU A 69 -9.58 4.80 -0.69
N SER A 70 -8.84 5.61 -1.46
CA SER A 70 -9.31 6.08 -2.77
C SER A 70 -9.48 4.94 -3.76
N ALA A 71 -8.57 3.95 -3.74
CA ALA A 71 -8.66 2.78 -4.60
C ALA A 71 -9.90 1.93 -4.26
N ASP A 72 -10.18 1.66 -2.98
CA ASP A 72 -11.39 0.93 -2.58
C ASP A 72 -12.67 1.70 -2.93
N PHE A 73 -12.70 3.02 -2.71
CA PHE A 73 -13.83 3.86 -3.11
C PHE A 73 -14.12 3.80 -4.62
N LEU A 74 -13.06 3.77 -5.44
CA LEU A 74 -13.17 3.66 -6.90
C LEU A 74 -13.29 2.21 -7.41
N GLY A 75 -13.24 1.20 -6.53
CA GLY A 75 -13.23 -0.20 -6.92
C GLY A 75 -11.96 -0.64 -7.67
N ILE A 76 -10.85 0.08 -7.50
CA ILE A 76 -9.55 -0.22 -8.10
C ILE A 76 -8.85 -1.29 -7.25
N ASN A 77 -8.27 -2.27 -7.94
CA ASN A 77 -7.50 -3.34 -7.30
C ASN A 77 -6.24 -2.80 -6.58
N CYS A 78 -6.28 -2.73 -5.26
CA CYS A 78 -5.18 -2.35 -4.36
C CYS A 78 -4.95 -3.23 -3.11
N PRO A 79 -5.47 -4.48 -2.97
CA PRO A 79 -5.19 -5.27 -1.78
C PRO A 79 -3.71 -5.57 -1.57
N THR A 80 -3.35 -5.71 -0.29
CA THR A 80 -2.03 -6.13 0.17
C THR A 80 -2.18 -7.38 1.03
N GLY A 81 -1.35 -8.38 0.78
CA GLY A 81 -1.45 -9.76 1.31
C GLY A 81 -1.08 -9.93 2.77
N MET A 82 -0.76 -8.84 3.48
CA MET A 82 -0.39 -8.89 4.89
C MET A 82 -1.55 -9.40 5.78
N SER A 83 -2.79 -9.05 5.44
CA SER A 83 -4.00 -9.54 6.12
C SER A 83 -5.18 -9.53 5.14
N ALA A 84 -5.59 -10.71 4.69
CA ALA A 84 -6.64 -10.89 3.69
C ALA A 84 -7.52 -12.10 4.02
N LEU A 85 -8.83 -11.87 4.14
CA LEU A 85 -9.87 -12.87 4.26
C LEU A 85 -10.47 -13.10 2.87
N MET A 86 -10.45 -14.34 2.39
CA MET A 86 -10.90 -14.66 1.02
C MET A 86 -11.89 -15.82 1.01
N ARG A 87 -12.77 -15.82 0.00
CA ARG A 87 -13.60 -16.97 -0.34
C ARG A 87 -12.73 -18.05 -0.98
N LYS A 88 -12.77 -19.26 -0.42
CA LYS A 88 -12.01 -20.41 -0.91
C LYS A 88 -12.51 -20.89 -2.27
N LYS A 89 -13.83 -20.98 -2.46
CA LYS A 89 -14.43 -21.52 -3.69
C LYS A 89 -13.94 -20.79 -4.97
N PRO A 90 -13.99 -19.44 -5.05
CA PRO A 90 -13.43 -18.74 -6.20
C PRO A 90 -11.92 -18.90 -6.39
N LEU A 91 -11.14 -19.20 -5.34
CA LEU A 91 -9.72 -19.55 -5.50
C LEU A 91 -9.54 -20.96 -6.06
N ASP A 92 -10.31 -21.93 -5.57
CA ASP A 92 -10.23 -23.32 -6.03
C ASP A 92 -10.55 -23.45 -7.53
N GLU A 93 -11.49 -22.65 -8.05
CA GLU A 93 -11.85 -22.60 -9.47
C GLU A 93 -10.68 -22.24 -10.40
N VAL A 94 -9.65 -21.56 -9.90
CA VAL A 94 -8.47 -21.14 -10.67
C VAL A 94 -7.20 -21.93 -10.30
N GLY A 95 -7.36 -23.08 -9.64
CA GLY A 95 -6.24 -23.93 -9.22
C GLY A 95 -5.69 -23.61 -7.82
N GLY A 96 -6.43 -22.80 -7.05
CA GLY A 96 -6.06 -22.39 -5.70
C GLY A 96 -4.86 -21.46 -5.66
N ILE A 97 -4.32 -21.24 -4.46
CA ILE A 97 -3.17 -20.35 -4.24
C ILE A 97 -1.92 -20.79 -5.04
N ALA A 98 -1.78 -22.08 -5.34
CA ALA A 98 -0.63 -22.60 -6.06
C ALA A 98 -0.49 -22.03 -7.49
N ALA A 99 -1.60 -21.70 -8.14
CA ALA A 99 -1.60 -21.11 -9.49
C ALA A 99 -0.89 -19.73 -9.54
N PHE A 100 -0.80 -19.07 -8.39
CA PHE A 100 -0.22 -17.73 -8.25
C PHE A 100 1.23 -17.74 -7.75
N GLY A 101 1.82 -18.92 -7.51
CA GLY A 101 3.19 -19.03 -6.98
C GLY A 101 4.30 -18.50 -7.91
N GLN A 102 3.96 -18.16 -9.15
CA GLN A 102 4.85 -17.50 -10.11
C GLN A 102 4.95 -15.96 -9.91
N TYR A 103 4.08 -15.39 -9.09
CA TYR A 103 4.02 -13.96 -8.81
C TYR A 103 4.64 -13.67 -7.44
N LEU A 104 5.42 -12.60 -7.34
CA LEU A 104 5.97 -12.12 -6.06
C LEU A 104 4.98 -11.26 -5.27
N ALA A 105 3.97 -10.74 -5.96
CA ALA A 105 2.83 -10.02 -5.37
C ALA A 105 1.56 -10.84 -5.64
N GLU A 106 1.52 -12.06 -5.10
CA GLU A 106 0.40 -12.99 -5.28
C GLU A 106 -0.95 -12.41 -4.83
N ASP A 107 -0.92 -11.53 -3.83
CA ASP A 107 -2.04 -10.77 -3.29
C ASP A 107 -2.78 -9.94 -4.35
N PHE A 108 -2.02 -9.18 -5.14
CA PHE A 108 -2.54 -8.39 -6.23
C PHE A 108 -3.22 -9.27 -7.29
N PHE A 109 -2.66 -10.44 -7.57
CA PHE A 109 -3.20 -11.35 -8.58
C PHE A 109 -4.39 -12.18 -8.09
N PHE A 110 -4.50 -12.49 -6.78
CA PHE A 110 -5.75 -13.01 -6.21
C PHE A 110 -6.88 -12.02 -6.44
N ALA A 111 -6.64 -10.78 -6.04
CA ALA A 111 -7.62 -9.71 -6.15
C ALA A 111 -7.99 -9.44 -7.61
N LYS A 112 -7.01 -9.41 -8.52
CA LYS A 112 -7.23 -9.29 -9.97
C LYS A 112 -8.11 -10.43 -10.50
N SER A 113 -7.79 -11.67 -10.13
CA SER A 113 -8.56 -12.85 -10.56
C SER A 113 -10.01 -12.78 -10.09
N PHE A 114 -10.27 -12.24 -8.90
CA PHE A 114 -11.62 -12.02 -8.41
C PHE A 114 -12.34 -10.91 -9.18
N THR A 115 -11.72 -9.76 -9.36
CA THR A 115 -12.35 -8.63 -10.07
C THR A 115 -12.62 -8.93 -11.53
N ASP A 116 -11.70 -9.66 -12.21
CA ASP A 116 -11.88 -10.11 -13.60
C ASP A 116 -13.10 -11.04 -13.76
N ARG A 117 -13.55 -11.67 -12.66
CA ARG A 117 -14.74 -12.54 -12.60
C ARG A 117 -15.98 -11.85 -12.00
N GLY A 118 -15.94 -10.53 -11.83
CA GLY A 118 -17.06 -9.73 -11.34
C GLY A 118 -17.25 -9.72 -9.82
N TRP A 119 -16.32 -10.31 -9.06
CA TRP A 119 -16.35 -10.23 -7.60
C TRP A 119 -15.84 -8.87 -7.11
N LYS A 120 -16.38 -8.43 -5.97
CA LYS A 120 -15.95 -7.20 -5.32
C LYS A 120 -14.84 -7.46 -4.30
N LEU A 121 -14.05 -6.42 -4.09
CA LEU A 121 -13.06 -6.30 -3.02
C LEU A 121 -13.60 -5.30 -1.99
N ARG A 122 -13.22 -5.46 -0.72
CA ARG A 122 -13.57 -4.54 0.37
C ARG A 122 -12.42 -4.36 1.35
N ILE A 123 -12.31 -3.16 1.89
CA ILE A 123 -11.48 -2.88 3.05
C ILE A 123 -12.26 -3.13 4.35
N SER A 124 -11.61 -3.77 5.32
CA SER A 124 -12.08 -3.89 6.71
C SER A 124 -11.96 -2.56 7.45
N SER A 125 -12.87 -2.30 8.40
CA SER A 125 -12.87 -1.04 9.15
C SER A 125 -11.61 -0.86 10.02
N GLN A 126 -10.95 -1.98 10.35
CA GLN A 126 -9.72 -1.97 11.13
C GLN A 126 -8.48 -2.12 10.25
N PRO A 127 -7.44 -1.30 10.47
CA PRO A 127 -6.19 -1.44 9.73
C PRO A 127 -5.38 -2.67 10.19
N ALA A 128 -4.50 -3.14 9.30
CA ALA A 128 -3.55 -4.21 9.58
C ALA A 128 -2.38 -3.64 10.40
N TRP A 129 -2.38 -3.89 11.70
CA TRP A 129 -1.38 -3.35 12.63
C TRP A 129 -0.06 -4.11 12.53
N GLN A 130 0.92 -3.53 11.84
CA GLN A 130 2.25 -4.12 11.71
C GLN A 130 3.06 -3.91 13.00
N ASN A 131 3.52 -5.02 13.58
CA ASN A 131 4.26 -5.11 14.82
C ASN A 131 5.70 -5.61 14.59
N SER A 132 6.48 -4.90 13.77
CA SER A 132 7.91 -5.21 13.60
C SER A 132 8.75 -4.70 14.78
N CYS A 133 9.74 -5.49 15.18
CA CYS A 133 10.48 -5.33 16.45
C CYS A 133 11.47 -4.14 16.44
N THR A 134 12.03 -3.79 15.28
CA THR A 134 13.03 -2.72 15.15
C THR A 134 12.81 -1.91 13.87
N PRO A 135 12.32 -0.66 13.98
CA PRO A 135 12.11 0.21 12.84
C PRO A 135 13.43 0.86 12.42
N ASP A 136 13.73 0.78 11.13
CA ASP A 136 14.94 1.31 10.52
C ASP A 136 14.60 2.02 9.21
N ILE A 137 15.21 3.18 8.95
CA ILE A 137 14.86 4.03 7.81
C ILE A 137 15.30 3.37 6.51
N ASP A 138 16.49 2.78 6.47
CA ASP A 138 17.02 2.16 5.25
C ASP A 138 16.20 0.93 4.87
N SER A 139 15.91 0.07 5.85
CA SER A 139 15.01 -1.08 5.72
C SER A 139 13.62 -0.67 5.24
N PHE A 140 13.09 0.44 5.76
CA PHE A 140 11.81 0.99 5.34
C PHE A 140 11.85 1.52 3.89
N GLN A 141 12.87 2.30 3.54
CA GLN A 141 13.04 2.81 2.17
C GLN A 141 13.22 1.67 1.16
N HIS A 142 13.98 0.63 1.50
CA HIS A 142 14.13 -0.57 0.69
C HIS A 142 12.79 -1.27 0.47
N ARG A 143 11.95 -1.34 1.51
CA ARG A 143 10.61 -1.90 1.41
C ARG A 143 9.71 -1.08 0.49
N ILE A 144 9.67 0.24 0.62
CA ILE A 144 8.83 1.10 -0.23
C ILE A 144 9.31 1.07 -1.68
N THR A 145 10.62 1.13 -1.91
CA THR A 145 11.23 1.02 -3.24
C THR A 145 10.84 -0.30 -3.90
N ARG A 146 10.90 -1.41 -3.16
CA ARG A 146 10.46 -2.72 -3.66
C ARG A 146 8.98 -2.75 -4.04
N TRP A 147 8.11 -2.13 -3.25
CA TRP A 147 6.69 -2.04 -3.58
C TRP A 147 6.45 -1.21 -4.85
N ALA A 148 7.21 -0.13 -5.05
CA ALA A 148 7.18 0.62 -6.31
C ALA A 148 7.62 -0.25 -7.49
N LYS A 149 8.74 -1.00 -7.36
CA LYS A 149 9.19 -1.96 -8.41
C LYS A 149 8.11 -2.97 -8.78
N LEU A 150 7.44 -3.55 -7.78
CA LEU A 150 6.32 -4.48 -7.98
C LEU A 150 5.19 -3.81 -8.76
N ARG A 151 4.72 -2.64 -8.30
CA ARG A 151 3.61 -1.91 -8.97
C ARG A 151 3.95 -1.57 -10.41
N ILE A 152 5.15 -1.07 -10.66
CA ILE A 152 5.62 -0.72 -12.00
C ILE A 152 5.55 -1.95 -12.91
N ALA A 153 6.07 -3.10 -12.48
CA ALA A 153 6.05 -4.31 -13.29
C ALA A 153 4.65 -4.90 -13.52
N MET A 154 3.75 -4.77 -12.53
CA MET A 154 2.38 -5.26 -12.62
C MET A 154 1.46 -4.35 -13.44
N ILE A 155 1.60 -3.03 -13.29
CA ILE A 155 0.77 -1.99 -13.91
C ILE A 155 1.69 -0.88 -14.45
N PRO A 156 2.17 -0.99 -15.70
CA PRO A 156 3.16 -0.06 -16.27
C PRO A 156 2.70 1.40 -16.29
N HIS A 157 1.39 1.63 -16.40
CA HIS A 157 0.79 2.98 -16.38
C HIS A 157 1.08 3.74 -15.07
N MET A 158 1.36 3.03 -13.97
CA MET A 158 1.76 3.64 -12.70
C MET A 158 3.09 4.39 -12.79
N ILE A 159 3.91 4.13 -13.82
CA ILE A 159 5.13 4.91 -14.08
C ILE A 159 4.81 6.40 -14.22
N LEU A 160 3.68 6.73 -14.85
CA LEU A 160 3.23 8.10 -15.07
C LEU A 160 2.33 8.57 -13.92
N LEU A 161 1.41 7.73 -13.47
CA LEU A 161 0.39 8.15 -12.51
C LEU A 161 0.93 8.34 -11.08
N GLU A 162 1.91 7.54 -10.65
CA GLU A 162 2.41 7.58 -9.27
C GLU A 162 3.09 8.94 -8.95
N PRO A 163 4.04 9.46 -9.77
CA PRO A 163 4.61 10.78 -9.54
C PRO A 163 3.58 11.92 -9.59
N LEU A 164 2.59 11.80 -10.48
CA LEU A 164 1.53 12.81 -10.63
C LEU A 164 0.55 12.84 -9.46
N SER A 165 0.51 11.79 -8.65
CA SER A 165 -0.37 11.69 -7.48
C SER A 165 0.23 12.24 -6.18
N GLU A 166 1.53 12.55 -6.18
CA GLU A 166 2.26 13.06 -5.01
C GLU A 166 2.10 14.58 -4.86
N CYS A 167 2.14 15.05 -3.60
CA CYS A 167 1.78 16.42 -3.21
C CYS A 167 2.53 17.49 -4.02
N LEU A 168 3.85 17.35 -4.13
CA LEU A 168 4.72 18.36 -4.74
C LEU A 168 4.46 18.50 -6.24
N MET A 169 4.46 17.38 -6.98
CA MET A 169 4.25 17.39 -8.42
C MET A 169 2.82 17.78 -8.78
N LEU A 170 1.84 17.22 -8.07
CA LEU A 170 0.44 17.58 -8.25
C LEU A 170 0.20 19.06 -7.94
N GLY A 171 0.85 19.60 -6.91
CA GLY A 171 0.77 21.01 -6.56
C GLY A 171 1.28 21.93 -7.66
N VAL A 172 2.40 21.59 -8.31
CA VAL A 172 2.92 22.36 -9.45
C VAL A 172 1.93 22.38 -10.60
N LEU A 173 1.36 21.22 -10.94
CA LEU A 173 0.38 21.09 -12.02
C LEU A 173 -0.93 21.83 -11.70
N ALA A 174 -1.42 21.72 -10.47
CA ALA A 174 -2.60 22.42 -10.01
C ALA A 174 -2.39 23.94 -10.01
N ALA A 175 -1.25 24.42 -9.51
CA ALA A 175 -0.89 25.84 -9.52
C ALA A 175 -0.82 26.40 -10.94
N TRP A 176 -0.19 25.67 -11.86
CA TRP A 176 -0.13 26.04 -13.27
C TRP A 176 -1.52 26.11 -13.91
N ALA A 177 -2.34 25.07 -13.73
CA ALA A 177 -3.69 25.00 -14.29
C ALA A 177 -4.60 26.12 -13.75
N VAL A 178 -4.60 26.34 -12.43
CA VAL A 178 -5.42 27.37 -11.79
C VAL A 178 -4.96 28.78 -12.20
N SER A 179 -3.65 29.03 -12.27
CA SER A 179 -3.11 30.30 -12.75
C SER A 179 -3.51 30.57 -14.20
N PHE A 180 -3.47 29.55 -15.07
CA PHE A 180 -3.91 29.68 -16.45
C PHE A 180 -5.42 30.01 -16.57
N LEU A 181 -6.26 29.38 -15.76
CA LEU A 181 -7.71 29.55 -15.82
C LEU A 181 -8.23 30.83 -15.13
N VAL A 182 -7.64 31.19 -14.00
CA VAL A 182 -8.15 32.25 -13.10
C VAL A 182 -7.23 33.48 -13.08
N GLN A 183 -6.05 33.41 -13.72
CA GLN A 183 -5.07 34.50 -13.80
C GLN A 183 -4.58 34.97 -12.42
N CYS A 184 -4.51 34.05 -11.45
CA CYS A 184 -3.93 34.30 -10.13
C CYS A 184 -2.45 33.92 -10.07
N ASP A 185 -1.74 34.41 -9.05
CA ASP A 185 -0.33 34.09 -8.82
C ASP A 185 -0.15 32.58 -8.56
N PRO A 186 0.61 31.85 -9.40
CA PRO A 186 0.79 30.41 -9.26
C PRO A 186 1.52 30.04 -7.96
N PHE A 187 2.40 30.91 -7.47
CA PHE A 187 3.14 30.65 -6.23
C PHE A 187 2.21 30.65 -5.01
N ALA A 188 1.30 31.62 -4.92
CA ALA A 188 0.25 31.65 -3.89
C ALA A 188 -0.63 30.39 -3.92
N VAL A 189 -1.08 29.95 -5.11
CA VAL A 189 -1.87 28.71 -5.26
C VAL A 189 -1.10 27.50 -4.77
N TYR A 190 0.18 27.40 -5.15
CA TYR A 190 1.06 26.30 -4.72
C TYR A 190 1.20 26.25 -3.20
N LEU A 191 1.43 27.39 -2.53
CA LEU A 191 1.54 27.44 -1.08
C LEU A 191 0.23 27.05 -0.38
N VAL A 192 -0.92 27.50 -0.90
CA VAL A 192 -2.24 27.11 -0.38
C VAL A 192 -2.46 25.61 -0.55
N HIS A 193 -2.13 25.04 -1.72
CA HIS A 193 -2.19 23.60 -1.96
C HIS A 193 -1.34 22.82 -0.95
N LEU A 194 -0.06 23.20 -0.76
CA LEU A 194 0.82 22.55 0.19
C LEU A 194 0.26 22.58 1.62
N LEU A 195 -0.25 23.72 2.06
CA LEU A 195 -0.82 23.87 3.39
C LEU A 195 -2.07 23.00 3.55
N LEU A 196 -3.00 23.05 2.60
CA LEU A 196 -4.22 22.23 2.65
C LEU A 196 -3.89 20.74 2.64
N TRP A 197 -2.98 20.31 1.79
CA TRP A 197 -2.55 18.91 1.72
C TRP A 197 -1.92 18.44 3.03
N PHE A 198 -1.02 19.24 3.60
CA PHE A 198 -0.40 18.95 4.90
C PHE A 198 -1.44 18.79 6.02
N LEU A 199 -2.43 19.70 6.07
CA LEU A 199 -3.50 19.65 7.07
C LEU A 199 -4.40 18.43 6.88
N LEU A 200 -4.78 18.12 5.63
CA LEU A 200 -5.60 16.96 5.31
C LEU A 200 -4.88 15.65 5.62
N ASP A 201 -3.58 15.57 5.36
CA ASP A 201 -2.76 14.41 5.73
C ASP A 201 -2.68 14.24 7.25
N TYR A 202 -2.55 15.34 8.01
CA TYR A 202 -2.60 15.26 9.47
C TYR A 202 -3.95 14.75 9.97
N VAL A 203 -5.05 15.25 9.40
CA VAL A 203 -6.41 14.79 9.73
C VAL A 203 -6.59 13.31 9.39
N LEU A 204 -6.16 12.87 8.21
CA LEU A 204 -6.24 11.47 7.80
C LEU A 204 -5.45 10.57 8.76
N LEU A 205 -4.22 10.97 9.12
CA LEU A 205 -3.42 10.24 10.09
C LEU A 205 -4.12 10.11 11.45
N CYS A 206 -4.75 11.19 11.95
CA CYS A 206 -5.53 11.16 13.19
C CYS A 206 -6.69 10.16 13.10
N ILE A 207 -7.42 10.14 11.99
CA ILE A 207 -8.56 9.23 11.75
C ILE A 207 -8.06 7.78 11.75
N VAL A 208 -6.99 7.48 11.01
CA VAL A 208 -6.43 6.12 10.89
C VAL A 208 -5.82 5.64 12.21
N GLN A 209 -5.16 6.53 12.96
CA GLN A 209 -4.64 6.21 14.30
C GLN A 209 -5.77 5.83 15.27
N ASN A 210 -6.94 6.48 15.14
CA ASN A 210 -8.10 6.27 16.01
C ASN A 210 -7.75 6.25 17.50
N GLY A 211 -7.02 7.28 17.95
CA GLY A 211 -6.46 7.36 19.29
C GLY A 211 -5.42 8.47 19.41
N SER A 212 -4.66 8.46 20.50
CA SER A 212 -3.57 9.42 20.69
C SER A 212 -2.42 9.14 19.72
N ILE A 213 -1.86 10.21 19.15
CA ILE A 213 -0.66 10.12 18.32
C ILE A 213 0.56 10.00 19.26
N PRO A 214 1.44 9.00 19.07
CA PRO A 214 2.54 8.70 19.99
C PRO A 214 3.77 9.59 19.78
N PHE A 215 3.63 10.74 19.10
CA PHE A 215 4.74 11.64 18.76
C PHE A 215 4.28 13.10 18.71
N SER A 216 5.23 14.03 18.71
CA SER A 216 4.95 15.46 18.74
C SER A 216 4.52 15.99 17.36
N LYS A 217 3.88 17.17 17.34
CA LYS A 217 3.55 17.85 16.08
C LYS A 217 4.79 18.23 15.27
N THR A 218 5.92 18.51 15.95
CA THR A 218 7.20 18.76 15.29
C THR A 218 7.74 17.50 14.61
N ASP A 219 7.61 16.33 15.24
CA ASP A 219 7.99 15.06 14.62
C ASP A 219 7.15 14.78 13.37
N PHE A 220 5.84 15.08 13.42
CA PHE A 220 4.96 14.98 12.26
C PHE A 220 5.43 15.85 11.10
N VAL A 221 5.71 17.13 11.36
CA VAL A 221 6.17 18.09 10.34
C VAL A 221 7.45 17.58 9.66
N VAL A 222 8.44 17.16 10.45
CA VAL A 222 9.72 16.66 9.92
C VAL A 222 9.53 15.37 9.12
N ALA A 223 8.75 14.41 9.65
CA ALA A 223 8.49 13.14 8.98
C ALA A 223 7.67 13.30 7.70
N TRP A 224 6.68 14.21 7.70
CA TRP A 224 5.87 14.50 6.51
C TRP A 224 6.72 15.13 5.40
N MET A 225 7.54 16.13 5.72
CA MET A 225 8.46 16.73 4.74
C MET A 225 9.44 15.70 4.19
N LEU A 226 10.04 14.88 5.06
CA LEU A 226 10.96 13.83 4.63
C LEU A 226 10.27 12.84 3.69
N ARG A 227 9.04 12.43 3.99
CA ARG A 227 8.25 11.52 3.15
C ARG A 227 7.98 12.12 1.78
N GLU A 228 7.46 13.35 1.72
CA GLU A 228 7.10 14.02 0.45
C GLU A 228 8.33 14.24 -0.43
N CYS A 229 9.46 14.69 0.16
CA CYS A 229 10.70 14.88 -0.58
C CYS A 229 11.34 13.57 -1.05
N CYS A 230 11.28 12.50 -0.23
CA CYS A 230 11.86 11.21 -0.59
C CYS A 230 11.00 10.41 -1.58
N ALA A 231 9.69 10.66 -1.67
CA ALA A 231 8.78 9.87 -2.51
C ALA A 231 9.28 9.77 -3.97
N LEU A 232 9.55 10.91 -4.61
CA LEU A 232 10.03 10.95 -5.99
C LEU A 232 11.43 10.32 -6.14
N ILE A 233 12.31 10.52 -5.15
CA ILE A 233 13.68 9.96 -5.17
C ILE A 233 13.64 8.42 -5.11
N LEU A 234 12.83 7.86 -4.19
CA LEU A 234 12.66 6.42 -4.05
C LEU A 234 12.00 5.80 -5.28
N PHE A 235 11.06 6.53 -5.89
CA PHE A 235 10.41 6.11 -7.13
C PHE A 235 11.40 6.06 -8.30
N ILE A 236 12.23 7.09 -8.49
CA ILE A 236 13.28 7.10 -9.52
C ILE A 236 14.28 5.97 -9.27
N ARG A 237 14.66 5.72 -8.00
CA ARG A 237 15.54 4.60 -7.64
C ARG A 237 14.91 3.24 -8.00
N ALA A 238 13.60 3.09 -7.82
CA ALA A 238 12.88 1.88 -8.21
C ALA A 238 12.92 1.63 -9.73
N LEU A 239 12.86 2.70 -10.54
CA LEU A 239 12.98 2.62 -12.00
C LEU A 239 14.41 2.28 -12.46
N TRP A 240 15.42 2.84 -11.79
CA TRP A 240 16.83 2.67 -12.16
C TRP A 240 17.35 1.27 -11.83
N GLU A 241 16.93 0.71 -10.69
CA GLU A 241 17.32 -0.62 -10.23
C GLU A 241 16.09 -1.54 -10.21
N PRO A 242 15.69 -2.20 -11.29
CA PRO A 242 14.45 -2.99 -11.31
C PRO A 242 14.53 -4.31 -10.53
N ASP A 243 15.74 -4.79 -10.23
CA ASP A 243 15.93 -6.09 -9.57
C ASP A 243 15.47 -6.07 -8.11
N ILE A 244 14.81 -7.15 -7.68
CA ILE A 244 14.25 -7.31 -6.35
C ILE A 244 15.00 -8.40 -5.60
N LYS A 245 15.71 -8.01 -4.53
CA LYS A 245 16.24 -8.96 -3.56
C LYS A 245 15.12 -9.39 -2.61
N TRP A 246 14.83 -10.68 -2.54
CA TRP A 246 13.78 -11.22 -1.70
C TRP A 246 14.17 -12.58 -1.12
N ARG A 247 14.34 -12.64 0.21
CA ARG A 247 14.61 -13.83 1.04
C ARG A 247 15.60 -14.84 0.44
N THR A 248 15.14 -15.65 -0.52
CA THR A 248 15.83 -16.76 -1.15
C THR A 248 16.66 -16.39 -2.36
N GLY A 249 16.48 -15.20 -2.96
CA GLY A 249 17.22 -14.85 -4.18
C GLY A 249 16.99 -13.43 -4.68
N THR A 250 17.50 -13.17 -5.89
CA THR A 250 17.26 -11.93 -6.64
C THR A 250 16.32 -12.25 -7.80
N PHE A 251 15.26 -11.46 -7.94
CA PHE A 251 14.23 -11.65 -8.94
C PHE A 251 14.15 -10.45 -9.88
N LYS A 252 13.96 -10.73 -11.16
CA LYS A 252 13.57 -9.75 -12.16
C LYS A 252 12.11 -9.98 -12.51
N LEU A 253 11.32 -8.91 -12.47
CA LEU A 253 9.91 -8.99 -12.81
C LEU A 253 9.72 -8.70 -14.30
N MET A 254 8.97 -9.58 -14.97
CA MET A 254 8.47 -9.32 -16.31
C MET A 254 7.23 -8.43 -16.24
N TRP A 255 6.90 -7.77 -17.35
CA TRP A 255 5.62 -7.08 -17.49
C TRP A 255 4.47 -8.04 -17.23
N GLY A 256 3.52 -7.64 -16.39
CA GLY A 256 2.47 -8.52 -15.88
C GLY A 256 2.87 -9.27 -14.60
N GLY A 257 3.99 -8.91 -13.96
CA GLY A 257 4.34 -9.28 -12.59
C GLY A 257 4.95 -10.67 -12.38
N VAL A 258 5.18 -11.45 -13.44
CA VAL A 258 5.80 -12.78 -13.33
C VAL A 258 7.25 -12.63 -12.87
N ALA A 259 7.62 -13.35 -11.80
CA ALA A 259 8.96 -13.31 -11.24
C ALA A 259 9.88 -14.32 -11.92
N GLN A 260 11.05 -13.87 -12.37
CA GLN A 260 12.12 -14.71 -12.87
C GLN A 260 13.33 -14.59 -11.95
N GLU A 261 13.83 -15.71 -11.44
CA GLU A 261 15.03 -15.72 -10.61
C GLU A 261 16.26 -15.40 -11.46
N VAL A 262 17.00 -14.36 -11.05
CA VAL A 262 18.27 -14.01 -11.64
C VAL A 262 19.33 -14.91 -11.02
N LYS A 263 19.72 -15.96 -11.75
CA LYS A 263 20.89 -16.75 -11.38
C LYS A 263 22.11 -15.86 -11.47
N THR A 264 22.74 -15.56 -10.35
CA THR A 264 24.06 -14.90 -10.34
C THR A 264 25.00 -15.77 -11.18
N LYS A 265 25.50 -15.24 -12.30
CA LYS A 265 26.60 -15.89 -13.00
C LYS A 265 27.80 -15.84 -12.04
N LEU A 266 28.20 -17.01 -11.54
CA LEU A 266 29.47 -17.22 -10.83
C LEU A 266 30.64 -16.74 -11.70
#